data_AF-A0A4R0RFS9-F1
#
_entry.id   AF-A0A4R0RFS9-F1
#
_cell.length_a   1.000
_cell.length_b   1.000
_cell.length_c   1.000
_cell.angle_alpha   90.00
_cell.angle_beta   90.00
_cell.angle_gamma   90.00
#
_symmetry.space_group_name_H-M   'P 1'
#
loop_
_entity.id
_entity.type
_entity.pdbx_description
1 polymer ?
#
loop_
_entity_poly.entity_id
_entity_poly.type
_entity_poly.pdbx_seq_one_letter_code
_entity_poly.pdbx_strand_id
1 'polypeptide(L)'
;MKSIGATPIDRNLPLAGLAAAITAITTEPMRLVFDAISSDETQNVALDLTAPGGLLILVLASHVTDDRRKASPDKEVVHTLGIPHLPSNRDLAAEVYELLPGWFESGDLTPTETEYIAGGLAAIPAALDRLREGLVGPRKMVVRPPETH
;
A
#
# COMPACT_ATOMS: atom_id res chain seq x y z
N MET A 1 7.13 -6.86 -8.40
CA MET A 1 8.01 -5.87 -7.71
C MET A 1 9.12 -5.36 -8.63
N LYS A 2 9.99 -6.18 -9.21
CA LYS A 2 11.00 -5.69 -10.18
C LYS A 2 10.37 -4.98 -11.39
N SER A 3 9.26 -5.51 -11.90
CA SER A 3 8.50 -4.93 -13.03
C SER A 3 7.89 -3.55 -12.75
N ILE A 4 7.80 -3.14 -11.48
CA ILE A 4 7.26 -1.84 -11.07
C ILE A 4 8.35 -0.93 -10.46
N GLY A 5 9.63 -1.20 -10.76
CA GLY A 5 10.75 -0.37 -10.33
C GLY A 5 11.22 -0.58 -8.89
N ALA A 6 10.73 -1.60 -8.16
CA ALA A 6 11.12 -1.85 -6.78
C ALA A 6 12.31 -2.82 -6.65
N THR A 7 13.27 -2.49 -5.78
CA THR A 7 14.29 -3.43 -5.29
C THR A 7 13.63 -4.45 -4.35
N PRO A 8 13.58 -5.74 -4.72
CA PRO A 8 12.80 -6.70 -3.94
C PRO A 8 13.53 -7.12 -2.66
N ILE A 9 12.77 -7.21 -1.58
CA ILE A 9 13.12 -7.91 -0.34
C ILE A 9 12.09 -9.03 -0.15
N ASP A 10 12.50 -10.18 0.39
CA ASP A 10 11.57 -11.25 0.73
C ASP A 10 10.65 -10.81 1.87
N ARG A 11 9.36 -10.71 1.56
CA ARG A 11 8.29 -10.30 2.48
C ARG A 11 7.97 -11.33 3.56
N ASN A 12 8.47 -12.56 3.43
CA ASN A 12 8.26 -13.63 4.41
C ASN A 12 9.42 -13.70 5.42
N LEU A 13 10.42 -12.82 5.31
CA LEU A 13 11.43 -12.67 6.33
C LEU A 13 10.76 -12.35 7.67
N PRO A 14 11.21 -12.96 8.78
CA PRO A 14 10.84 -12.48 10.10
C PRO A 14 11.14 -10.99 10.19
N LEU A 15 10.29 -10.22 10.87
CA LEU A 15 10.45 -8.76 10.93
C LEU A 15 11.81 -8.32 11.49
N ALA A 16 12.40 -9.10 12.40
CA ALA A 16 13.78 -8.89 12.86
C ALA A 16 14.82 -8.93 11.72
N GLY A 17 14.60 -9.76 10.70
CA GLY A 17 15.44 -9.84 9.50
C GLY A 17 15.11 -8.78 8.44
N LEU A 18 13.91 -8.17 8.49
CA LEU A 18 13.50 -7.14 7.53
C LEU A 18 14.36 -5.88 7.65
N ALA A 19 14.61 -5.42 8.87
CA ALA A 19 15.45 -4.23 9.08
C ALA A 19 16.87 -4.42 8.56
N ALA A 20 17.47 -5.59 8.80
CA ALA A 20 18.78 -5.94 8.27
C ALA A 20 18.79 -6.05 6.74
N ALA A 21 17.72 -6.60 6.14
CA ALA A 21 17.60 -6.69 4.69
C ALA A 21 17.48 -5.30 4.03
N ILE A 22 16.79 -4.36 4.68
CA ILE A 22 16.65 -2.98 4.21
C ILE A 22 18.00 -2.24 4.29
N THR A 23 18.70 -2.30 5.43
CA THR A 23 20.00 -1.65 5.57
C THR A 23 21.07 -2.23 4.65
N ALA A 24 20.91 -3.47 4.19
CA ALA A 24 21.80 -4.07 3.19
C ALA A 24 21.60 -3.51 1.77
N ILE A 25 20.45 -2.90 1.46
CA ILE A 25 20.14 -2.38 0.12
C ILE A 25 20.19 -0.84 0.01
N THR A 26 20.37 -0.13 1.13
CA THR A 26 20.51 1.32 1.14
C THR A 26 21.48 1.77 2.24
N THR A 27 22.30 2.77 1.94
CA THR A 27 23.12 3.49 2.92
C THR A 27 22.46 4.78 3.41
N GLU A 28 21.41 5.23 2.72
CA GLU A 28 20.70 6.47 3.02
C GLU A 28 19.62 6.26 4.09
N PRO A 29 19.42 7.23 5.01
CA PRO A 29 18.34 7.17 5.99
C PRO A 29 16.96 7.16 5.32
N MET A 30 16.04 6.33 5.83
CA MET A 30 14.67 6.26 5.31
C MET A 30 13.82 7.43 5.81
N ARG A 31 13.80 8.52 5.04
CA ARG A 31 13.02 9.72 5.37
C ARG A 31 11.51 9.56 5.16
N LEU A 32 11.12 8.62 4.30
CA LEU A 32 9.73 8.30 4.01
C LEU A 32 9.56 6.80 4.09
N VAL A 33 8.65 6.33 4.94
CA VAL A 33 8.26 4.92 5.05
C VAL A 33 6.76 4.82 4.87
N PHE A 34 6.30 3.93 3.99
CA PHE A 34 4.89 3.75 3.67
C PHE A 34 4.46 2.32 4.03
N ASP A 35 3.64 2.16 5.08
CA ASP A 35 3.14 0.86 5.51
C ASP A 35 1.79 0.53 4.85
N ALA A 36 1.85 -0.26 3.78
CA ALA A 36 0.69 -0.75 3.04
C ALA A 36 0.00 -1.98 3.66
N ILE A 37 0.57 -2.58 4.72
CA ILE A 37 -0.03 -3.72 5.45
C ILE A 37 -0.82 -3.22 6.65
N SER A 38 -0.28 -2.24 7.37
CA SER A 38 -0.91 -1.55 8.50
C SER A 38 -1.36 -2.46 9.65
N SER A 39 -0.59 -3.52 9.91
CA SER A 39 -0.70 -4.31 11.16
C SER A 39 0.09 -3.64 12.29
N ASP A 40 -0.19 -3.99 13.55
CA ASP A 40 0.60 -3.52 14.69
C ASP A 40 2.10 -3.78 14.51
N GLU A 41 2.45 -5.01 14.10
CA GLU A 41 3.83 -5.43 13.89
C GLU A 41 4.54 -4.61 12.80
N THR A 42 3.89 -4.44 11.63
CA THR A 42 4.48 -3.71 10.50
C THR A 42 4.63 -2.23 10.77
N GLN A 43 3.68 -1.62 11.48
CA GLN A 43 3.74 -0.20 11.82
C GLN A 43 4.89 0.11 12.79
N ASN A 44 5.08 -0.74 13.80
CA ASN A 44 6.16 -0.55 14.77
C ASN A 44 7.55 -0.68 14.11
N VAL A 45 7.71 -1.65 13.21
CA VAL A 45 8.95 -1.79 12.42
C VAL A 45 9.15 -0.61 11.47
N ALA A 46 8.09 -0.15 10.81
CA ALA A 46 8.14 1.01 9.93
C ALA A 46 8.54 2.28 10.70
N LEU A 47 8.07 2.46 11.93
CA LEU A 47 8.50 3.56 12.81
C LEU A 47 9.98 3.46 13.18
N ASP A 48 10.47 2.26 13.48
CA ASP A 48 11.89 2.04 13.82
C ASP A 48 12.80 2.32 12.62
N LEU A 49 12.38 1.95 11.41
CA LEU A 49 13.08 2.22 10.16
C LEU A 49 13.05 3.69 9.74
N THR A 50 12.01 4.43 10.11
CA THR A 50 11.87 5.84 9.77
C THR A 50 13.00 6.64 10.44
N ALA A 51 13.74 7.40 9.65
CA ALA A 51 14.84 8.22 10.16
C ALA A 51 14.32 9.40 11.03
N PRO A 52 15.15 9.93 11.94
CA PRO A 52 14.93 11.23 12.56
C PRO A 52 14.53 12.31 11.54
N GLY A 53 13.47 13.08 11.82
CA GLY A 53 12.91 14.07 10.90
C GLY A 53 12.20 13.48 9.67
N GLY A 54 11.90 12.17 9.71
CA GLY A 54 11.20 11.44 8.66
C GLY A 54 9.69 11.30 8.92
N LEU A 55 9.01 10.74 7.92
CA LEU A 55 7.57 10.56 7.87
C LEU A 55 7.21 9.08 7.63
N LEU A 56 6.42 8.53 8.55
CA LEU A 56 5.73 7.26 8.40
C LEU A 56 4.29 7.51 7.92
N ILE A 57 3.94 6.96 6.77
CA ILE A 57 2.59 6.99 6.21
C ILE A 57 1.91 5.65 6.43
N LEU A 58 0.67 5.70 6.95
CA LEU A 58 -0.18 4.55 7.21
C LEU A 58 -1.43 4.59 6.33
N VAL A 59 -1.80 3.45 5.74
CA VAL A 59 -3.01 3.33 4.91
C VAL A 59 -4.25 2.93 5.71
N LEU A 60 -4.07 2.39 6.93
CA LEU A 60 -5.14 2.15 7.91
C LEU A 60 -4.81 2.83 9.25
N ALA A 61 -5.70 2.68 10.22
CA ALA A 61 -5.58 3.28 11.55
C ALA A 61 -4.23 2.96 12.22
N SER A 62 -3.70 3.92 12.97
CA SER A 62 -2.45 3.75 13.71
C SER A 62 -2.61 2.78 14.88
N HIS A 63 -1.72 1.81 14.94
CA HIS A 63 -1.44 0.95 16.09
C HIS A 63 -0.21 1.43 16.89
N VAL A 64 0.57 2.37 16.36
CA VAL A 64 1.68 3.00 17.10
C VAL A 64 1.16 3.68 18.35
N THR A 65 1.59 3.19 19.51
CA THR A 65 1.16 3.69 20.83
C THR A 65 1.68 5.11 21.12
N ASP A 66 1.01 5.81 22.03
CA ASP A 66 1.44 7.13 22.48
C ASP A 66 2.84 7.12 23.09
N ASP A 67 3.20 6.05 23.80
CA ASP A 67 4.54 5.91 24.39
C ASP A 67 5.62 5.77 23.31
N ARG A 68 5.35 5.03 22.24
CA ARG A 68 6.24 4.94 21.07
C ARG A 68 6.38 6.28 20.36
N ARG A 69 5.29 7.03 20.21
CA ARG A 69 5.29 8.38 19.62
C ARG A 69 6.10 9.36 20.46
N LYS A 70 5.91 9.36 21.78
CA LYS A 70 6.68 10.20 22.71
C LYS A 70 8.17 9.84 22.72
N ALA A 71 8.50 8.57 22.54
CA ALA A 71 9.89 8.11 22.43
C ALA A 71 10.54 8.45 21.08
N SER A 72 9.75 8.83 20.06
CA SER A 72 10.21 9.23 18.72
C SER A 72 9.63 10.59 18.31
N PRO A 73 9.85 11.66 19.10
CA PRO A 73 9.15 12.94 18.92
C PRO A 73 9.57 13.68 17.63
N ASP A 74 10.68 13.26 17.04
CA ASP A 74 11.26 13.78 15.80
C ASP A 74 10.77 13.04 14.54
N LYS A 75 9.92 12.02 14.69
CA LYS A 75 9.32 11.27 13.58
C LYS A 75 7.84 11.60 13.46
N GLU A 76 7.41 11.93 12.25
CA GLU A 76 6.00 12.16 11.97
C GLU A 76 5.33 10.83 11.61
N VAL A 77 4.13 10.57 12.13
CA VAL A 77 3.33 9.40 11.76
C VAL A 77 1.94 9.85 11.37
N VAL A 78 1.61 9.70 10.09
CA VAL A 78 0.37 10.17 9.47
C VAL A 78 -0.46 8.98 9.00
N HIS A 79 -1.71 8.94 9.44
CA HIS A 79 -2.72 8.09 8.82
C HIS A 79 -3.37 8.84 7.67
N THR A 80 -3.18 8.35 6.45
CA THR A 80 -3.73 8.99 5.25
C THR A 80 -5.12 8.47 4.91
N LEU A 81 -6.03 9.38 4.60
CA LEU A 81 -7.34 9.06 4.03
C LEU A 81 -7.32 9.35 2.54
N GLY A 82 -7.04 8.33 1.72
CA GLY A 82 -7.05 8.39 0.26
C GLY A 82 -8.46 8.46 -0.34
N ILE A 83 -9.33 9.30 0.22
CA ILE A 83 -10.74 9.40 -0.09
C ILE A 83 -10.96 10.64 -0.99
N PRO A 84 -11.23 10.48 -2.30
CA PRO A 84 -11.34 11.60 -3.24
C PRO A 84 -12.48 12.59 -2.94
N HIS A 85 -13.54 12.10 -2.28
CA HIS A 85 -14.74 12.88 -1.99
C HIS A 85 -14.68 13.64 -0.67
N LEU A 86 -13.60 13.52 0.10
CA LEU A 86 -13.39 14.40 1.25
C LEU A 86 -13.17 15.84 0.75
N PRO A 87 -13.80 16.85 1.38
CA PRO A 87 -13.64 18.24 0.95
C PRO A 87 -12.18 18.69 0.82
N SER A 88 -11.31 18.25 1.73
CA SER A 88 -9.88 18.57 1.72
C SER A 88 -9.09 17.95 0.57
N ASN A 89 -9.62 16.89 -0.06
CA ASN A 89 -8.93 16.14 -1.12
C ASN A 89 -9.51 16.42 -2.50
N ARG A 90 -10.67 17.09 -2.58
CA ARG A 90 -11.49 17.14 -3.80
C ARG A 90 -10.76 17.78 -4.99
N ASP A 91 -10.09 18.90 -4.76
CA ASP A 91 -9.43 19.66 -5.83
C ASP A 91 -8.24 18.85 -6.39
N LEU A 92 -7.35 18.37 -5.49
CA LEU A 92 -6.24 17.51 -5.89
C LEU A 92 -6.71 16.22 -6.56
N ALA A 93 -7.77 15.59 -6.04
CA ALA A 93 -8.32 14.40 -6.65
C ALA A 93 -8.85 14.68 -8.06
N ALA A 94 -9.59 15.77 -8.26
CA ALA A 94 -10.09 16.14 -9.59
C ALA A 94 -8.94 16.27 -10.60
N GLU A 95 -7.89 17.01 -10.24
CA GLU A 95 -6.68 17.14 -11.08
C GLU A 95 -6.04 15.77 -11.38
N VAL A 96 -5.87 14.92 -10.36
CA VAL A 96 -5.32 13.57 -10.54
C VAL A 96 -6.19 12.74 -11.50
N TYR A 97 -7.51 12.74 -11.33
CA TYR A 97 -8.43 11.99 -12.19
C TYR A 97 -8.44 12.51 -13.64
N GLU A 98 -8.23 13.80 -13.87
CA GLU A 98 -8.06 14.38 -15.21
C GLU A 98 -6.78 13.91 -15.90
N LEU A 99 -5.70 13.70 -15.14
CA LEU A 99 -4.40 13.26 -15.67
C LEU A 99 -4.29 11.75 -15.88
N LEU A 100 -5.05 10.94 -15.14
CA LEU A 100 -4.99 9.47 -15.18
C LEU A 100 -5.03 8.89 -16.61
N PRO A 101 -5.96 9.29 -17.50
CA PRO A 101 -6.00 8.73 -18.86
C PRO A 101 -4.70 8.93 -19.61
N GLY A 102 -4.12 10.14 -19.55
CA GLY A 102 -2.87 10.47 -20.21
C GLY A 102 -1.70 9.64 -19.68
N TRP A 103 -1.63 9.39 -18.38
CA TRP A 103 -0.60 8.53 -17.79
C TRP A 103 -0.76 7.05 -18.15
N PHE A 104 -1.98 6.57 -18.34
CA PHE A 104 -2.20 5.21 -18.85
C PHE A 104 -1.89 5.09 -20.34
N GLU A 105 -2.20 6.12 -21.14
CA GLU A 105 -1.89 6.16 -22.57
C GLU A 105 -0.37 6.27 -22.83
N SER A 106 0.35 7.05 -22.04
CA SER A 106 1.81 7.19 -22.13
C SER A 106 2.56 5.97 -21.59
N GLY A 107 1.91 5.17 -20.74
CA GLY A 107 2.53 4.05 -20.03
C GLY A 107 3.28 4.45 -18.76
N ASP A 108 3.18 5.72 -18.32
CA ASP A 108 3.69 6.17 -17.02
C ASP A 108 2.98 5.44 -15.86
N LEU A 109 1.71 5.08 -16.07
CA LEU A 109 0.97 4.15 -15.24
C LEU A 109 0.58 2.90 -16.03
N THR A 110 0.83 1.74 -15.43
CA THR A 110 0.35 0.45 -15.95
C THR A 110 -0.63 -0.15 -14.96
N PRO A 111 -1.78 -0.70 -15.43
CA PRO A 111 -2.69 -1.42 -14.54
C PRO A 111 -1.97 -2.58 -13.84
N THR A 112 -2.37 -2.84 -12.59
CA THR A 112 -1.96 -4.06 -11.89
C THR A 112 -2.39 -5.31 -12.67
N GLU A 113 -1.63 -6.39 -12.55
CA GLU A 113 -2.01 -7.69 -13.10
C GLU A 113 -3.45 -8.04 -12.70
N THR A 114 -4.29 -8.24 -13.70
CA THR A 114 -5.74 -8.36 -13.50
C THR A 114 -6.17 -9.81 -13.75
N GLU A 115 -6.95 -10.35 -12.82
CA GLU A 115 -7.62 -11.64 -12.94
C GLU A 115 -9.11 -11.41 -13.18
N TYR A 116 -9.61 -11.79 -14.36
CA TYR A 116 -11.04 -11.73 -14.64
C TYR A 116 -11.74 -12.97 -14.09
N ILE A 117 -12.74 -12.76 -13.23
CA ILE A 117 -13.52 -13.84 -12.62
C ILE A 117 -14.81 -14.06 -13.41
N ALA A 118 -14.99 -15.27 -13.93
CA ALA A 118 -16.16 -15.66 -14.70
C ALA A 118 -17.42 -15.79 -13.82
N GLY A 119 -18.60 -15.56 -14.41
CA GLY A 119 -19.90 -15.68 -13.74
C GLY A 119 -20.50 -14.34 -13.30
N GLY A 120 -19.95 -13.22 -13.78
CA GLY A 120 -20.47 -11.88 -13.55
C GLY A 120 -20.63 -11.53 -12.07
N LEU A 121 -21.73 -10.85 -11.73
CA LEU A 121 -21.99 -10.41 -10.36
C LEU A 121 -22.13 -11.58 -9.37
N ALA A 122 -22.57 -12.75 -9.84
CA ALA A 122 -22.74 -13.91 -8.97
C ALA A 122 -21.41 -14.51 -8.48
N ALA A 123 -20.30 -14.18 -9.13
CA ALA A 123 -18.97 -14.62 -8.72
C ALA A 123 -18.36 -13.81 -7.56
N ILE A 124 -18.97 -12.67 -7.20
CA ILE A 124 -18.44 -11.75 -6.18
C ILE A 124 -18.23 -12.45 -4.83
N PRO A 125 -19.19 -13.22 -4.26
CA PRO A 125 -18.99 -13.84 -2.94
C PRO A 125 -17.77 -14.77 -2.91
N ALA A 126 -17.64 -15.67 -3.90
CA ALA A 126 -16.50 -16.59 -3.99
C ALA A 126 -15.17 -15.85 -4.22
N ALA A 127 -15.18 -14.77 -5.00
CA ALA A 127 -14.00 -13.91 -5.17
C ALA A 127 -13.59 -13.22 -3.85
N LEU A 128 -14.55 -12.74 -3.07
CA LEU A 128 -14.29 -12.14 -1.76
C LEU A 128 -13.76 -13.15 -0.73
N ASP A 129 -14.22 -14.40 -0.77
CA ASP A 129 -13.69 -15.47 0.09
C ASP A 129 -12.21 -15.74 -0.24
N ARG A 130 -11.85 -15.84 -1.52
CA ARG A 130 -10.45 -15.95 -1.95
C ARG A 130 -9.59 -14.77 -1.50
N LEU A 131 -10.13 -13.54 -1.55
CA LEU A 131 -9.44 -12.34 -1.05
C LEU A 131 -9.21 -12.42 0.45
N ARG A 132 -10.22 -12.83 1.22
CA ARG A 132 -10.13 -12.99 2.68
C ARG A 132 -9.10 -14.03 3.08
N GLU A 133 -9.00 -15.12 2.31
CA GLU A 133 -8.02 -16.20 2.53
C GLU A 133 -6.61 -15.86 2.02
N GLY A 134 -6.40 -14.68 1.42
CA GLY A 134 -5.09 -14.26 0.91
C GLY A 134 -4.64 -14.99 -0.36
N LEU A 135 -5.55 -15.66 -1.08
CA LEU A 135 -5.26 -16.53 -2.24
C LEU A 135 -5.14 -15.76 -3.57
N VAL A 136 -5.14 -14.43 -3.54
CA VAL A 136 -5.16 -13.58 -4.74
C VAL A 136 -3.76 -13.16 -5.18
N GLY A 137 -2.81 -13.15 -4.24
CA GLY A 137 -1.47 -12.61 -4.50
C GLY A 137 -1.53 -11.11 -4.84
N PRO A 138 -0.67 -10.61 -5.75
CA PRO A 138 -0.63 -9.19 -6.11
C PRO A 138 -1.69 -8.77 -7.14
N ARG A 139 -2.60 -9.67 -7.54
CA ARG A 139 -3.53 -9.44 -8.64
C ARG A 139 -4.76 -8.65 -8.20
N LYS A 140 -5.33 -7.88 -9.12
CA LYS A 140 -6.66 -7.30 -8.96
C LYS A 140 -7.69 -8.24 -9.57
N MET A 141 -8.61 -8.77 -8.76
CA MET A 141 -9.75 -9.53 -9.29
C MET A 141 -10.82 -8.57 -9.82
N VAL A 142 -11.34 -8.84 -11.01
CA VAL A 142 -12.37 -8.04 -11.69
C VAL A 142 -13.48 -8.96 -12.18
N VAL A 143 -14.71 -8.66 -11.82
CA VAL A 143 -15.91 -9.26 -12.43
C VAL A 143 -16.44 -8.33 -13.52
N ARG A 144 -16.98 -8.89 -14.61
CA ARG A 144 -17.68 -8.10 -15.63
C ARG A 144 -19.19 -8.22 -15.42
N PRO A 145 -19.90 -7.15 -15.01
CA PRO A 145 -21.33 -7.24 -14.71
C PRO A 145 -22.21 -7.85 -15.81
N PRO A 146 -21.96 -7.62 -17.12
CA PRO A 146 -22.77 -8.22 -18.18
C PRO A 146 -22.53 -9.72 -18.42
N GLU A 147 -21.45 -10.31 -17.89
CA GLU A 147 -21.21 -11.75 -18.04
C GLU A 147 -22.27 -12.53 -17.26
N THR A 148 -22.95 -13.45 -17.93
CA THR A 148 -23.90 -14.39 -17.31
C THR A 148 -23.26 -15.78 -17.21
N HIS A 149 -23.84 -16.60 -16.34
CA HIS A 149 -23.44 -17.98 -16.04
C HIS A 149 -23.26 -18.88 -17.26
#